data_AF-A0A954BAK0-F1
#
_entry.id   AF-A0A954BAK0-F1
#
_cell.length_a   1.000
_cell.length_b   1.000
_cell.length_c   1.000
_cell.angle_alpha   90.00
_cell.angle_beta   90.00
_cell.angle_gamma   90.00
#
_symmetry.space_group_name_H-M   'P 1'
#
loop_
_entity.id
_entity.type
_entity.pdbx_description
1 polymer ?
#
loop_
_entity_poly.entity_id
_entity_poly.type
_entity_poly.pdbx_seq_one_letter_code
_entity_poly.pdbx_strand_id
1 'polypeptide(L)'
;MMTDTADLLSEVTGTCVAGRVLRAARLITRHYDDALRPTGLTITQFGLLHVIGRYEPDSISRVAELMNLDRTSLSRNLKPLEKAGFVHRGNEGTGRKRRVLLTTLGLKKLEEARPYWKAAQVKMEGVLGETHLGNLTEALREVRPDVLSS
;
A
#
# COMPACT_ATOMS: atom_id res chain seq x y z
N MET A 1 0.47 -29.37 -34.47
CA MET A 1 0.49 -27.90 -34.49
C MET A 1 1.50 -27.46 -33.44
N MET A 2 2.68 -27.03 -33.87
CA MET A 2 3.67 -26.41 -32.99
C MET A 2 3.26 -24.96 -32.86
N THR A 3 2.71 -24.57 -31.70
CA THR A 3 2.57 -23.16 -31.37
C THR A 3 3.98 -22.55 -31.43
N ASP A 4 4.17 -21.53 -32.26
CA ASP A 4 5.46 -20.87 -32.39
C ASP A 4 5.87 -20.36 -31.00
N THR A 5 7.14 -20.54 -30.63
CA THR A 5 7.65 -20.06 -29.34
C THR A 5 7.46 -18.54 -29.23
N ALA A 6 7.49 -17.83 -30.35
CA ALA A 6 7.18 -16.41 -30.41
C ALA A 6 5.71 -16.08 -30.04
N ASP A 7 4.76 -16.91 -30.49
CA ASP A 7 3.33 -16.72 -30.19
C ASP A 7 3.04 -16.95 -28.70
N LEU A 8 3.62 -17.99 -28.11
CA LEU A 8 3.49 -18.29 -26.67
C LEU A 8 4.05 -17.15 -25.79
N LEU A 9 5.22 -16.61 -26.17
CA LEU A 9 5.84 -15.49 -25.43
C LEU A 9 5.03 -14.20 -25.56
N SER A 10 4.45 -13.95 -26.74
CA SER A 10 3.60 -12.78 -27.03
C SER A 10 2.28 -12.82 -26.26
N GLU A 11 1.64 -13.98 -26.17
CA GLU A 11 0.36 -14.17 -25.47
C GLU A 11 0.47 -13.75 -23.99
N VAL A 12 1.47 -14.29 -23.28
CA VAL A 12 1.66 -14.02 -21.85
C VAL A 12 2.13 -12.59 -21.60
N THR A 13 3.10 -12.08 -22.37
CA THR A 13 3.60 -10.70 -22.15
C THR A 13 2.58 -9.63 -22.55
N GLY A 14 1.79 -9.90 -23.59
CA GLY A 14 0.76 -9.02 -24.11
C GLY A 14 -0.45 -8.95 -23.20
N THR A 15 -0.91 -10.04 -22.60
CA THR A 15 -2.23 -10.10 -21.93
C THR A 15 -2.18 -10.25 -20.40
N CYS A 16 -1.03 -10.63 -19.81
CA CYS A 16 -0.96 -10.92 -18.38
C CYS A 16 -1.25 -9.70 -17.50
N VAL A 17 -2.39 -9.73 -16.81
CA VAL A 17 -2.83 -8.69 -15.86
C VAL A 17 -1.80 -8.51 -14.74
N ALA A 18 -1.32 -9.60 -14.14
CA ALA A 18 -0.32 -9.53 -13.08
C ALA A 18 0.98 -8.86 -13.54
N GLY A 19 1.47 -9.17 -14.74
CA GLY A 19 2.67 -8.55 -15.31
C GLY A 19 2.50 -7.04 -15.52
N ARG A 20 1.36 -6.62 -16.06
CA ARG A 20 1.01 -5.19 -16.24
C ARG A 20 0.92 -4.47 -14.89
N VAL A 21 0.19 -5.03 -13.92
CA VAL A 21 0.02 -4.47 -12.57
C VAL A 21 1.36 -4.38 -11.85
N LEU A 22 2.20 -5.43 -11.86
CA LEU A 22 3.50 -5.41 -11.17
C LEU A 22 4.46 -4.37 -11.78
N ARG A 23 4.46 -4.18 -13.11
CA ARG A 23 5.26 -3.10 -13.74
C ARG A 23 4.75 -1.72 -13.33
N ALA A 24 3.44 -1.49 -13.40
CA ALA A 24 2.81 -0.24 -13.00
C ALA A 24 3.06 0.05 -11.51
N ALA A 25 2.80 -0.92 -10.63
CA ALA A 25 3.01 -0.82 -9.19
C ALA A 25 4.46 -0.40 -8.87
N ARG A 26 5.46 -1.01 -9.49
CA ARG A 26 6.87 -0.62 -9.27
C ARG A 26 7.16 0.83 -9.68
N LEU A 27 6.58 1.32 -10.78
CA LEU A 27 6.74 2.70 -11.22
C LEU A 27 6.02 3.67 -10.29
N ILE A 28 4.78 3.35 -9.93
CA ILE A 28 3.95 4.12 -9.01
C ILE A 28 4.64 4.20 -7.65
N THR A 29 5.01 3.08 -7.05
CA THR A 29 5.71 3.03 -5.75
C THR A 29 6.96 3.92 -5.77
N ARG A 30 7.82 3.80 -6.79
CA ARG A 30 9.01 4.67 -6.91
C ARG A 30 8.65 6.16 -6.96
N HIS A 31 7.64 6.52 -7.76
CA HIS A 31 7.20 7.92 -7.86
C HIS A 31 6.75 8.50 -6.51
N TYR A 32 5.99 7.75 -5.71
CA TYR A 32 5.57 8.20 -4.39
C TYR A 32 6.71 8.16 -3.37
N ASP A 33 7.55 7.11 -3.37
CA ASP A 33 8.70 6.99 -2.48
C ASP A 33 9.71 8.12 -2.72
N ASP A 34 9.95 8.48 -3.97
CA ASP A 34 10.84 9.58 -4.35
C ASP A 34 10.32 10.92 -3.84
N ALA A 35 9.00 11.14 -3.92
CA ALA A 35 8.37 12.34 -3.38
C ALA A 35 8.43 12.39 -1.85
N LEU A 36 8.20 11.25 -1.18
CA LEU A 36 8.21 11.15 0.29
C LEU A 36 9.61 11.11 0.90
N ARG A 37 10.65 10.92 0.09
CA ARG A 37 12.05 10.82 0.53
C ARG A 37 12.49 11.87 1.56
N PRO A 38 12.13 13.18 1.45
CA PRO A 38 12.50 14.18 2.45
C PRO A 38 11.97 13.89 3.85
N THR A 39 10.87 13.16 3.96
CA THR A 39 10.26 12.79 5.25
C THR A 39 10.86 11.50 5.83
N GLY A 40 11.62 10.74 5.04
CA GLY A 40 12.13 9.43 5.43
C GLY A 40 11.06 8.33 5.49
N LEU A 41 9.84 8.58 5.00
CA LEU A 41 8.79 7.57 4.83
C LEU A 41 8.79 7.00 3.41
N THR A 42 8.39 5.74 3.29
CA THR A 42 7.92 5.15 2.02
C THR A 42 6.40 5.31 1.88
N ILE A 43 5.86 5.13 0.67
CA ILE A 43 4.41 5.14 0.42
C ILE A 43 3.69 4.07 1.22
N THR A 44 4.31 2.90 1.39
CA THR A 44 3.77 1.80 2.20
C THR A 44 3.69 2.20 3.68
N GLN A 45 4.74 2.83 4.21
CA GLN A 45 4.77 3.31 5.59
C GLN A 45 3.78 4.46 5.82
N PHE A 46 3.70 5.41 4.89
CA PHE A 46 2.72 6.49 4.90
C PHE A 46 1.28 5.94 4.92
N GLY A 47 0.97 4.99 4.03
CA GLY A 47 -0.32 4.30 3.99
C GLY A 47 -0.61 3.53 5.28
N LEU A 48 0.40 2.86 5.85
CA LEU A 48 0.26 2.13 7.11
C LEU A 48 -0.10 3.05 8.29
N LEU A 49 0.55 4.20 8.42
CA LEU A 49 0.21 5.20 9.43
C LEU A 49 -1.24 5.71 9.26
N HIS A 50 -1.65 5.97 8.02
CA HIS A 50 -3.03 6.36 7.71
C HIS A 50 -4.05 5.28 8.08
N VAL A 51 -3.79 4.01 7.74
CA VAL A 51 -4.68 2.88 8.07
C VAL A 51 -4.80 2.71 9.59
N ILE A 52 -3.68 2.76 10.31
CA ILE A 52 -3.68 2.67 11.78
C ILE A 52 -4.48 3.82 12.39
N GLY A 53 -4.23 5.06 11.97
CA GLY A 53 -4.92 6.24 12.49
C GLY A 53 -6.41 6.30 12.12
N ARG A 54 -6.81 5.79 10.96
CA ARG A 54 -8.19 5.85 10.48
C ARG A 54 -9.08 4.75 11.03
N TYR A 55 -8.55 3.53 11.18
CA TYR A 55 -9.33 2.35 11.51
C TYR A 55 -9.09 1.84 12.93
N GLU A 56 -8.09 2.36 13.64
CA GLU A 56 -7.75 2.00 15.03
C GLU A 56 -7.78 0.48 15.30
N PRO A 57 -7.02 -0.31 14.52
CA PRO A 57 -7.14 -1.76 14.52
C PRO A 57 -6.81 -2.37 15.89
N ASP A 58 -7.65 -3.32 16.30
CA ASP A 58 -7.56 -3.98 17.60
C ASP A 58 -6.38 -4.97 17.71
N SER A 59 -5.73 -5.27 16.57
CA SER A 59 -4.70 -6.30 16.46
C SER A 59 -3.81 -6.09 15.23
N ILE A 60 -2.58 -6.63 15.30
CA ILE A 60 -1.65 -6.69 14.16
C ILE A 60 -2.26 -7.46 12.99
N SER A 61 -3.00 -8.54 13.25
CA SER A 61 -3.68 -9.31 12.20
C SER A 61 -4.68 -8.45 11.44
N ARG A 62 -5.44 -7.60 12.15
CA ARG A 62 -6.37 -6.68 11.51
C ARG A 62 -5.65 -5.65 10.63
N VAL A 63 -4.48 -5.16 11.07
CA VAL A 63 -3.63 -4.29 10.23
C VAL A 63 -3.20 -5.02 8.95
N ALA A 64 -2.78 -6.29 9.07
CA ALA A 64 -2.33 -7.10 7.94
C ALA A 64 -3.45 -7.30 6.91
N GLU A 65 -4.67 -7.60 7.38
CA GLU A 65 -5.87 -7.69 6.54
C GLU A 65 -6.18 -6.37 5.81
N LEU A 66 -6.22 -5.26 6.54
CA LEU A 66 -6.52 -3.94 5.97
C LEU A 66 -5.50 -3.50 4.91
N MET A 67 -4.24 -3.91 5.07
CA MET A 67 -3.17 -3.59 4.14
C MET A 67 -2.97 -4.65 3.04
N ASN A 68 -3.68 -5.79 3.12
CA ASN A 68 -3.44 -6.98 2.32
C ASN A 68 -1.94 -7.39 2.29
N LEU A 69 -1.30 -7.38 3.46
CA LEU A 69 0.10 -7.72 3.64
C LEU A 69 0.25 -9.03 4.42
N ASP A 70 1.22 -9.85 4.02
CA ASP A 70 1.67 -10.94 4.86
C ASP A 70 2.32 -10.43 6.16
N ARG A 71 2.38 -11.28 7.18
CA ARG A 71 2.89 -10.92 8.52
C ARG A 71 4.35 -10.46 8.50
N THR A 72 5.18 -11.03 7.62
CA THR A 72 6.61 -10.69 7.50
C THR A 72 6.77 -9.30 6.89
N SER A 73 6.03 -9.01 5.83
CA SER A 73 5.99 -7.69 5.18
C SER A 73 5.44 -6.61 6.11
N LEU A 74 4.37 -6.91 6.86
CA LEU A 74 3.85 -5.97 7.86
C LEU A 74 4.88 -5.69 8.97
N SER A 75 5.50 -6.73 9.53
CA SER A 75 6.50 -6.59 10.60
C SER A 75 7.70 -5.74 10.16
N ARG A 76 8.19 -5.94 8.92
CA ARG A 76 9.27 -5.13 8.34
C ARG A 76 8.88 -3.66 8.20
N ASN A 77 7.62 -3.35 7.88
CA ASN A 77 7.13 -1.97 7.76
C ASN A 77 6.83 -1.32 9.13
N LEU A 78 6.32 -2.08 10.11
CA LEU A 78 6.01 -1.56 11.45
C LEU A 78 7.25 -1.26 12.29
N LYS A 79 8.27 -2.14 12.24
CA LYS A 79 9.47 -2.01 13.07
C LYS A 79 10.15 -0.63 13.01
N PRO A 80 10.40 -0.01 11.84
CA PRO A 80 10.99 1.33 11.80
C PRO A 80 10.05 2.41 12.35
N LEU A 81 8.73 2.28 12.14
CA LEU A 81 7.75 3.26 12.64
C LEU A 81 7.62 3.22 14.16
N GLU A 82 7.68 2.03 14.76
CA GLU A 82 7.73 1.87 16.21
C GLU A 82 9.02 2.39 16.80
N LYS A 83 10.17 2.11 16.16
CA LYS A 83 11.47 2.63 16.59
C LYS A 83 11.51 4.16 16.56
N ALA A 84 10.85 4.77 15.58
CA ALA A 84 10.71 6.22 15.47
C ALA A 84 9.62 6.80 16.39
N GLY A 85 8.89 5.97 17.13
CA GLY A 85 7.82 6.40 18.03
C GLY A 85 6.54 6.84 17.33
N PHE A 86 6.36 6.55 16.03
CA PHE A 86 5.16 6.91 15.26
C PHE A 86 3.97 5.98 15.54
N VAL A 87 4.27 4.74 15.93
CA VAL A 87 3.28 3.71 16.26
C VAL A 87 3.61 3.11 17.62
N HIS A 88 2.57 2.84 18.40
CA HIS A 88 2.67 2.12 19.67
C HIS A 88 1.89 0.80 19.60
N ARG A 89 2.47 -0.27 20.15
CA ARG A 89 1.79 -1.56 20.34
C ARG A 89 1.44 -1.74 21.81
N GLY A 90 0.18 -1.49 22.15
CA GLY A 90 -0.32 -1.55 23.52
C GLY A 90 -0.99 -2.89 23.85
N ASN A 91 -1.07 -3.22 25.14
CA ASN A 91 -1.84 -4.36 25.64
C ASN A 91 -3.33 -4.02 25.87
N GLU A 92 -3.81 -2.88 25.37
CA GLU A 92 -5.18 -2.37 25.56
C GLU A 92 -6.23 -3.08 24.67
N GLY A 93 -5.90 -4.27 24.15
CA GLY A 93 -6.81 -5.12 23.40
C GLY A 93 -7.62 -6.05 24.29
N THR A 94 -8.61 -6.73 23.72
CA THR A 94 -9.31 -7.80 24.42
C THR A 94 -8.47 -9.08 24.42
N GLY A 95 -8.21 -9.64 25.60
CA GLY A 95 -7.41 -10.87 25.76
C GLY A 95 -5.92 -10.67 25.44
N ARG A 96 -5.35 -11.52 24.57
CA ARG A 96 -3.92 -11.45 24.16
C ARG A 96 -3.66 -10.52 22.96
N LYS A 97 -4.69 -9.85 22.44
CA LYS A 97 -4.56 -8.96 21.28
C LYS A 97 -3.77 -7.70 21.67
N ARG A 98 -2.78 -7.35 20.85
CA ARG A 98 -2.03 -6.09 21.00
C ARG A 98 -2.58 -5.07 20.01
N ARG A 99 -3.23 -4.02 20.52
CA ARG A 99 -3.69 -2.91 19.69
C ARG A 99 -2.49 -2.22 19.05
N VAL A 100 -2.70 -1.72 17.84
CA VAL A 100 -1.71 -0.91 17.13
C VAL A 100 -2.27 0.50 17.05
N LEU A 101 -1.59 1.45 17.67
CA LEU A 101 -2.06 2.82 17.85
C LEU A 101 -1.13 3.80 17.14
N LEU A 102 -1.71 4.79 16.46
CA LEU A 102 -0.96 5.93 15.93
C LEU A 102 -0.66 6.88 17.10
N THR A 103 0.60 7.27 17.27
CA THR A 103 0.96 8.23 18.32
C THR A 103 0.76 9.67 17.84
N THR A 104 0.79 10.63 18.77
CA THR A 104 0.84 12.06 18.41
C THR A 104 2.03 12.40 17.50
N LEU A 105 3.17 11.74 17.70
CA LEU A 105 4.34 11.91 16.83
C LEU A 105 4.11 11.33 15.43
N GLY A 106 3.42 10.19 15.35
CA GLY A 106 3.01 9.60 14.08
C GLY A 106 2.03 10.50 13.30
N LEU A 107 1.08 11.12 13.99
CA LEU A 107 0.16 12.10 13.39
C LEU A 107 0.92 13.32 12.84
N LYS A 108 1.81 13.92 13.63
CA LYS A 108 2.68 15.02 13.16
C LYS A 108 3.50 14.60 11.95
N LYS A 109 3.97 13.35 11.90
CA LYS A 109 4.71 12.83 10.76
C LYS A 109 3.86 12.73 9.50
N LEU A 110 2.59 12.34 9.63
CA LEU A 110 1.63 12.37 8.52
C LEU A 110 1.39 13.79 8.01
N GLU A 111 1.25 14.76 8.91
CA GLU A 111 1.09 16.18 8.55
C GLU A 111 2.30 16.70 7.77
N GLU A 112 3.52 16.36 8.21
CA GLU A 112 4.78 16.67 7.52
C GLU A 112 4.85 16.04 6.13
N ALA A 113 4.42 14.78 5.99
CA ALA A 113 4.50 14.02 4.73
C ALA A 113 3.38 14.34 3.72
N ARG A 114 2.24 14.83 4.20
CA ARG A 114 1.05 15.15 3.38
C ARG A 114 1.34 16.03 2.16
N PRO A 115 2.06 17.16 2.22
CA PRO A 115 2.32 17.98 1.03
C PRO A 115 3.12 17.23 -0.05
N TYR A 116 4.09 16.39 0.34
CA TYR A 116 4.87 15.58 -0.59
C TYR A 116 4.03 14.50 -1.27
N TRP A 117 3.22 13.78 -0.49
CA TRP A 117 2.24 12.83 -1.03
C TRP A 117 1.26 13.53 -1.98
N LYS A 118 0.74 14.70 -1.61
CA LYS A 118 -0.23 15.43 -2.44
C LYS A 118 0.37 15.87 -3.77
N ALA A 119 1.63 16.30 -3.80
CA ALA A 119 2.31 16.63 -5.04
C ALA A 119 2.47 15.39 -5.95
N ALA A 120 2.85 14.24 -5.38
CA ALA A 120 2.93 12.97 -6.12
C ALA A 120 1.56 12.55 -6.66
N GLN A 121 0.51 12.69 -5.85
CA GLN A 121 -0.86 12.38 -6.19
C GLN A 121 -1.38 13.24 -7.34
N VAL A 122 -1.19 14.57 -7.29
CA VAL A 122 -1.59 15.49 -8.37
C VAL A 122 -0.92 15.13 -9.69
N LYS A 123 0.37 14.77 -9.67
CA LYS A 123 1.06 14.31 -10.87
C LYS A 123 0.47 13.00 -11.41
N MET A 124 0.13 12.05 -10.53
CA MET A 124 -0.49 10.79 -10.94
C MET A 124 -1.89 10.99 -11.52
N GLU A 125 -2.68 11.87 -10.91
CA GLU A 125 -3.98 12.32 -11.40
C GLU A 125 -3.86 12.94 -12.80
N GLY A 126 -2.84 13.78 -13.04
CA GLY A 126 -2.57 14.35 -14.36
C GLY A 126 -2.14 13.32 -15.42
N VAL A 127 -1.40 12.27 -15.04
CA VAL A 127 -0.97 11.20 -15.96
C VAL A 127 -2.14 10.31 -16.39
N LEU A 128 -3.03 9.97 -15.46
CA LEU A 128 -4.16 9.08 -15.73
C LEU A 128 -5.36 9.86 -16.31
N GLY A 129 -5.56 11.10 -15.89
CA GLY A 129 -6.80 11.83 -16.09
C GLY A 129 -7.95 11.22 -15.29
N GLU A 130 -9.05 11.96 -15.18
CA GLU A 130 -10.19 11.60 -14.35
C GLU A 130 -10.83 10.26 -14.78
N THR A 131 -11.06 10.07 -16.08
CA THR A 131 -11.69 8.86 -16.61
C THR A 131 -10.89 7.59 -16.32
N HIS A 132 -9.59 7.56 -16.64
CA HIS A 132 -8.80 6.35 -16.39
C HIS A 132 -8.55 6.13 -14.91
N LEU A 133 -8.42 7.19 -14.11
CA LEU A 133 -8.31 7.07 -12.66
C LEU A 133 -9.59 6.47 -12.05
N GLY A 134 -10.77 6.90 -12.50
CA GLY A 134 -12.06 6.33 -12.08
C GLY A 134 -12.16 4.86 -12.48
N ASN A 135 -11.90 4.54 -13.75
CA ASN A 135 -11.93 3.17 -14.24
C ASN A 135 -10.93 2.25 -13.52
N LEU A 136 -9.71 2.73 -13.27
CA LEU A 136 -8.70 2.00 -12.51
C LEU A 136 -9.15 1.77 -11.06
N THR A 137 -9.75 2.78 -10.44
CA THR A 137 -10.26 2.69 -9.06
C THR A 137 -11.32 1.61 -8.94
N GLU A 138 -12.31 1.61 -9.84
CA GLU A 138 -13.35 0.57 -9.83
C GLU A 138 -12.77 -0.81 -10.15
N ALA A 139 -11.89 -0.92 -11.16
CA ALA A 139 -11.26 -2.20 -11.49
C ALA A 139 -10.44 -2.79 -10.33
N LEU A 140 -9.71 -1.95 -9.57
CA LEU A 140 -8.94 -2.42 -8.41
C LEU A 140 -9.83 -2.85 -7.24
N ARG A 141 -11.03 -2.27 -7.08
CA ARG A 141 -11.99 -2.70 -6.04
C ARG A 141 -12.55 -4.09 -6.29
N GLU A 142 -12.64 -4.52 -7.54
CA GLU A 142 -13.09 -5.87 -7.90
C GLU A 142 -12.06 -6.95 -7.56
N VAL A 143 -10.78 -6.60 -7.46
CA VAL A 143 -9.69 -7.53 -7.11
C VAL A 143 -9.67 -7.78 -5.60
N ARG A 144 -10.46 -8.75 -5.15
CA ARG A 144 -10.62 -9.06 -3.72
C ARG A 144 -10.22 -10.51 -3.38
N PRO A 145 -9.73 -10.77 -2.16
CA PRO A 145 -9.32 -12.12 -1.76
C PRO A 145 -10.42 -13.18 -1.90
N ASP A 146 -11.67 -12.84 -1.61
CA ASP A 146 -12.83 -13.75 -1.72
C ASP A 146 -13.10 -14.17 -3.17
N VAL A 147 -12.91 -13.28 -4.14
CA VAL A 147 -13.04 -13.57 -5.56
C VAL A 147 -11.89 -14.44 -6.08
N LEU A 148 -10.68 -14.23 -5.56
CA LEU A 148 -9.46 -14.91 -6.03
C LEU A 148 -9.12 -16.22 -5.30
N SER A 149 -9.77 -16.50 -4.17
CA SER A 149 -9.56 -17.73 -3.37
C SER A 149 -10.59 -18.81 -3.66
N SER A 150 -11.44 -18.60 -4.66
CA SER A 150 -12.42 -19.57 -5.20
C SER A 150 -11.80 -20.41 -6.31
#